data_AF-F8PEK4-F1
#
_entry.id   AF-F8PEK4-F1
#
_cell.length_a   1.000
_cell.length_b   1.000
_cell.length_c   1.000
_cell.angle_alpha   90.00
_cell.angle_beta   90.00
_cell.angle_gamma   90.00
#
_symmetry.space_group_name_H-M   'P 1'
#
loop_
_entity.id
_entity.type
_entity.pdbx_description
1 polymer ?
#
loop_
_entity_poly.entity_id
_entity_poly.type
_entity_poly.pdbx_seq_one_letter_code
_entity_poly.pdbx_strand_id
1 'polypeptide(L)'
;MVRIFIRPLRIQRSKMWVSGVPSDVARLFDWLEDIVHLHSQLLSALLDGRNAQTPMLQFMSSSIRPFVPRLEIYQPYLVRLEFVASLIEKFVTDEDSDFGDFVKIQESS
;
A
#
# COMPACT_ATOMS: atom_id res chain seq x y z
N MET A 1 5.26 0.71 -7.84
CA MET A 1 3.93 0.26 -7.39
C MET A 1 2.98 1.42 -7.08
N VAL A 2 3.03 2.10 -5.92
CA VAL A 2 2.06 3.17 -5.56
C VAL A 2 1.98 4.29 -6.61
N ARG A 3 3.13 4.79 -7.08
CA ARG A 3 3.17 5.88 -8.08
C ARG A 3 2.61 5.51 -9.45
N ILE A 4 2.66 4.22 -9.81
CA ILE A 4 2.37 3.70 -11.15
C ILE A 4 0.94 3.13 -11.20
N PHE A 5 0.53 2.37 -10.19
CA PHE A 5 -0.78 1.71 -10.18
C PHE A 5 -1.82 2.42 -9.32
N ILE A 6 -1.42 3.05 -8.21
CA ILE A 6 -2.39 3.64 -7.26
C ILE A 6 -2.67 5.10 -7.60
N ARG A 7 -1.61 5.90 -7.76
CA ARG A 7 -1.75 7.35 -7.97
C ARG A 7 -2.58 7.70 -9.22
N PRO A 8 -2.44 7.02 -10.38
CA PRO A 8 -3.26 7.32 -11.55
C PRO A 8 -4.75 7.00 -11.37
N LEU A 9 -5.09 6.08 -10.47
CA LEU A 9 -6.47 5.68 -10.16
C LEU A 9 -7.14 6.55 -9.08
N ARG A 10 -6.42 7.55 -8.55
CA ARG A 10 -6.98 8.50 -7.58
C ARG A 10 -7.52 9.73 -8.29
N ILE A 11 -8.69 10.18 -7.87
CA ILE A 11 -9.18 11.51 -8.22
C ILE A 11 -8.20 12.54 -7.66
N GLN A 12 -7.81 13.53 -8.48
CA GLN A 12 -6.75 14.48 -8.12
C GLN A 12 -6.98 15.10 -6.73
N ARG A 13 -5.94 15.04 -5.90
CA ARG A 13 -5.93 15.58 -4.52
C ARG A 13 -7.01 14.99 -3.60
N SER A 14 -7.52 13.80 -3.91
CA SER A 14 -8.55 13.11 -3.14
C SER A 14 -8.13 11.69 -2.75
N LYS A 15 -8.75 11.18 -1.69
CA LYS A 15 -8.75 9.74 -1.33
C LYS A 15 -9.85 8.95 -2.04
N MET A 16 -10.49 9.54 -3.04
CA MET A 16 -11.51 8.85 -3.84
C MET A 16 -10.87 8.16 -5.04
N TRP A 17 -11.34 6.95 -5.32
CA TRP A 17 -11.00 6.19 -6.52
C TRP A 17 -11.76 6.73 -7.74
N VAL A 18 -11.16 6.67 -8.92
CA VAL A 18 -11.88 6.94 -10.18
C VAL A 18 -12.98 5.89 -10.40
N SER A 19 -14.02 6.25 -11.15
CA SER A 19 -15.06 5.30 -11.55
C SER A 19 -14.43 4.14 -12.33
N GLY A 20 -14.91 2.92 -12.10
CA GLY A 20 -14.42 1.71 -12.77
C GLY A 20 -13.38 0.91 -11.98
N VAL A 21 -12.81 1.44 -10.89
CA VAL A 21 -11.93 0.65 -10.01
C VAL A 21 -12.78 -0.33 -9.18
N PRO A 22 -12.51 -1.65 -9.23
CA PRO A 22 -13.23 -2.63 -8.43
C PRO A 22 -13.05 -2.35 -6.93
N SER A 23 -14.13 -2.44 -6.15
CA SER A 23 -14.13 -2.08 -4.72
C SER A 23 -13.16 -2.91 -3.89
N ASP A 24 -12.98 -4.18 -4.23
CA ASP A 24 -12.01 -5.05 -3.55
C ASP A 24 -10.56 -4.69 -3.86
N VAL A 25 -10.27 -4.23 -5.09
CA VAL A 25 -8.95 -3.74 -5.50
C VAL A 25 -8.65 -2.41 -4.82
N ALA A 26 -9.60 -1.48 -4.89
CA ALA A 26 -9.54 -0.19 -4.21
C ALA A 26 -9.19 -0.36 -2.72
N ARG A 27 -9.89 -1.26 -2.03
CA ARG A 27 -9.66 -1.51 -0.61
C ARG A 27 -8.32 -2.18 -0.32
N LEU A 28 -7.84 -3.08 -1.18
CA LEU A 28 -6.49 -3.64 -1.04
C LEU A 28 -5.41 -2.54 -1.17
N PHE A 29 -5.60 -1.63 -2.12
CA PHE A 29 -4.69 -0.52 -2.32
C PHE A 29 -4.73 0.51 -1.19
N ASP A 30 -5.91 0.76 -0.58
CA ASP A 30 -6.02 1.59 0.62
C ASP A 30 -5.13 1.03 1.75
N TRP A 31 -5.20 -0.28 2.04
CA TRP A 31 -4.32 -0.90 3.04
C TRP A 31 -2.84 -0.88 2.65
N LEU A 32 -2.52 -1.01 1.36
CA LEU A 32 -1.13 -0.88 0.90
C LEU A 32 -0.58 0.53 1.14
N GLU A 33 -1.38 1.57 0.91
CA GLU A 33 -0.99 2.95 1.22
C GLU A 33 -0.81 3.15 2.72
N ASP A 34 -1.68 2.59 3.56
CA ASP A 34 -1.53 2.63 5.01
C ASP A 34 -0.23 1.92 5.46
N ILE A 35 0.10 0.78 4.85
CA ILE A 35 1.35 0.04 5.09
C ILE A 35 2.58 0.89 4.70
N VAL A 36 2.56 1.51 3.52
CA VAL A 36 3.64 2.39 3.06
C VAL A 36 3.78 3.62 3.97
N HIS A 37 2.66 4.17 4.44
CA HIS A 37 2.65 5.27 5.39
C HIS A 37 3.24 4.87 6.74
N LEU A 38 2.86 3.71 7.28
CA LEU A 38 3.42 3.16 8.52
C LEU A 38 4.94 2.99 8.40
N HIS A 39 5.42 2.43 7.30
CA HIS A 39 6.86 2.27 7.04
C HIS A 39 7.59 3.59 6.90
N SER A 40 6.97 4.61 6.30
CA SER A 40 7.56 5.95 6.21
C SER A 40 7.75 6.57 7.60
N GLN A 41 6.77 6.40 8.50
CA GLN A 41 6.88 6.85 9.89
C GLN A 41 7.92 6.06 10.68
N LEU A 42 7.99 4.74 10.49
CA LEU A 42 8.99 3.89 11.12
C LEU A 42 10.40 4.29 10.67
N LEU A 43 10.60 4.52 9.38
CA LEU A 43 11.86 5.00 8.83
C LEU A 43 12.26 6.35 9.43
N SER A 44 11.32 7.30 9.55
CA SER A 44 11.58 8.60 10.20
C SER A 44 12.05 8.40 11.65
N ALA A 45 11.33 7.60 12.43
CA ALA A 45 11.70 7.31 13.82
C ALA A 45 13.08 6.63 13.94
N LEU A 46 13.43 5.77 12.98
CA LEU A 46 14.74 5.12 12.89
C LEU A 46 15.87 6.08 12.50
N LEU A 47 15.59 7.08 11.65
CA LEU A 47 16.56 8.12 11.28
C LEU A 47 16.77 9.10 12.43
N ASP A 48 15.70 9.48 13.14
CA ASP A 48 15.77 10.49 14.20
C ASP A 48 16.68 10.06 15.35
N GLY A 49 16.56 8.83 15.86
CA GLY A 49 17.46 8.40 16.93
C GLY A 49 18.75 7.74 16.48
N ARG A 50 19.01 7.59 15.17
CA ARG A 50 20.40 7.44 14.68
C ARG A 50 21.23 8.69 15.00
N ASN A 51 20.59 9.86 15.05
CA ASN A 51 21.23 11.12 15.43
C ASN A 51 21.30 11.31 16.96
N ALA A 52 20.63 10.47 17.74
CA ALA A 52 20.72 10.48 19.19
C ALA A 52 21.93 9.63 19.65
N GLN A 53 22.69 10.10 20.64
CA GLN A 53 23.80 9.34 21.24
C GLN A 53 23.32 8.19 22.14
N THR A 54 22.23 7.52 21.77
CA THR A 54 21.57 6.48 22.57
C THR A 54 22.10 5.10 22.18
N PRO A 55 22.38 4.20 23.14
CA PRO A 55 22.75 2.82 22.83
C PRO A 55 21.72 2.11 21.93
N MET A 56 22.19 1.40 20.91
CA MET A 56 21.37 0.81 19.84
C MET A 56 20.16 0.00 20.35
N LEU A 57 20.33 -0.82 21.38
CA LEU A 57 19.23 -1.63 21.96
C LEU A 57 18.13 -0.77 22.59
N GLN A 58 18.51 0.31 23.25
CA GLN A 58 17.58 1.23 23.90
C GLN A 58 16.86 2.10 22.86
N PHE A 59 17.55 2.43 21.77
CA PHE A 59 16.95 3.07 20.60
C PHE A 59 15.97 2.15 19.86
N MET A 60 16.35 0.90 19.56
CA MET A 60 15.45 -0.06 18.90
C MET A 60 14.19 -0.34 19.72
N SER A 61 14.33 -0.54 21.04
CA SER A 61 13.18 -0.81 21.91
C SER A 61 12.25 0.38 22.10
N SER A 62 12.75 1.62 22.03
CA SER A 62 11.92 2.84 22.13
C SER A 62 11.30 3.23 20.78
N SER A 63 12.03 3.06 19.68
CA SER A 63 11.55 3.43 18.34
C SER A 63 10.68 2.37 17.68
N ILE A 64 10.91 1.07 17.87
CA ILE A 64 10.16 0.01 17.17
C ILE A 64 8.91 -0.40 17.96
N ARG A 65 8.97 -0.44 19.29
CA ARG A 65 7.88 -0.93 20.15
C ARG A 65 6.53 -0.22 19.89
N PRO A 66 6.46 1.10 19.65
CA PRO A 66 5.19 1.76 19.32
C PRO A 66 4.55 1.31 18.00
N PHE A 67 5.34 0.73 17.09
CA PHE A 67 4.86 0.29 15.78
C PHE A 67 4.33 -1.14 15.79
N VAL A 68 4.74 -1.98 16.75
CA VAL A 68 4.31 -3.38 16.86
C VAL A 68 2.78 -3.55 16.82
N PRO A 69 1.97 -2.86 17.65
CA PRO A 69 0.52 -3.01 17.57
C PRO A 69 -0.04 -2.50 16.24
N ARG A 70 0.60 -1.50 15.64
CA ARG A 70 0.16 -0.87 14.37
C ARG A 70 0.41 -1.76 13.15
N LEU A 71 1.20 -2.83 13.28
CA LEU A 71 1.37 -3.84 12.23
C LEU A 71 0.09 -4.66 12.00
N GLU A 72 -0.94 -4.53 12.84
CA GLU A 72 -2.24 -5.16 12.60
C GLU A 72 -2.89 -4.74 11.28
N ILE A 73 -2.52 -3.58 10.72
CA ILE A 73 -3.00 -3.11 9.39
C ILE A 73 -2.66 -4.10 8.26
N TYR A 74 -1.68 -4.98 8.46
CA TYR A 74 -1.34 -6.03 7.51
C TYR A 74 -2.39 -7.13 7.46
N GLN A 75 -3.13 -7.39 8.54
CA GLN A 75 -4.07 -8.51 8.62
C GLN A 75 -5.10 -8.48 7.47
N PRO A 76 -5.88 -7.41 7.25
CA PRO A 76 -6.86 -7.39 6.16
C PRO A 76 -6.20 -7.40 4.77
N TYR A 77 -5.00 -6.82 4.62
CA TYR A 77 -4.24 -6.86 3.37
C TYR A 77 -3.85 -8.30 3.02
N LEU A 78 -3.21 -9.02 3.95
CA LEU A 78 -2.73 -10.37 3.74
C LEU A 78 -3.87 -11.35 3.48
N VAL A 79 -4.98 -11.24 4.22
CA VAL A 79 -6.16 -12.10 4.05
C VAL A 79 -6.78 -11.95 2.65
N ARG A 80 -6.70 -10.77 2.04
CA ARG A 80 -7.37 -10.48 0.76
C ARG A 80 -6.43 -10.52 -0.44
N LEU A 81 -5.12 -10.61 -0.23
CA LEU A 81 -4.12 -10.49 -1.27
C LEU A 81 -4.33 -11.48 -2.41
N GLU A 82 -4.45 -12.78 -2.11
CA GLU A 82 -4.61 -13.84 -3.12
C GLU A 82 -5.92 -13.70 -3.91
N PHE A 83 -7.01 -13.43 -3.20
CA PHE A 83 -8.32 -13.19 -3.82
C PHE A 83 -8.28 -12.01 -4.78
N VAL A 84 -7.73 -10.87 -4.33
CA VAL A 84 -7.68 -9.65 -5.16
C VAL A 84 -6.69 -9.80 -6.30
N ALA A 85 -5.56 -10.49 -6.12
CA ALA A 85 -4.63 -10.81 -7.21
C ALA A 85 -5.32 -11.61 -8.31
N SER A 86 -6.04 -12.67 -7.94
CA SER A 86 -6.84 -13.48 -8.88
C SER A 86 -7.94 -12.66 -9.56
N LEU A 87 -8.54 -11.70 -8.85
CA LEU A 87 -9.54 -10.80 -9.41
C LEU A 87 -8.93 -9.84 -10.43
N ILE A 88 -7.74 -9.30 -10.17
CA ILE A 88 -6.99 -8.45 -11.11
C ILE A 88 -6.66 -9.26 -12.38
N GLU A 89 -6.16 -10.49 -12.24
CA GLU A 89 -5.89 -11.36 -13.39
C GLU A 89 -7.13 -11.56 -14.26
N LYS A 90 -8.30 -11.81 -13.65
CA LYS A 90 -9.57 -11.91 -14.38
C LYS A 90 -9.91 -10.65 -15.16
N PHE A 91 -9.77 -9.47 -14.54
CA PHE A 91 -9.99 -8.20 -15.24
C PHE A 91 -8.99 -7.98 -16.37
N VAL A 92 -7.72 -8.36 -16.19
CA VAL A 92 -6.71 -8.27 -17.26
C VAL A 92 -7.06 -9.17 -18.44
N THR A 93 -7.61 -10.36 -18.20
CA THR A 93 -8.02 -11.28 -19.29
C THR A 93 -9.35 -10.91 -19.95
N ASP A 94 -10.13 -10.03 -19.32
CA ASP A 94 -11.40 -9.56 -19.85
C ASP A 94 -11.17 -8.43 -20.86
N GLU A 95 -11.57 -8.65 -22.11
CA GLU A 95 -11.40 -7.67 -23.21
C GLU A 95 -12.31 -6.45 -23.04
N ASP A 96 -13.40 -6.56 -22.28
CA ASP A 96 -14.34 -5.47 -22.02
C ASP A 96 -14.03 -4.70 -20.72
N SER A 97 -12.91 -5.00 -20.06
CA SER A 97 -12.54 -4.38 -18.78
C SER A 97 -11.66 -3.14 -18.93
N ASP A 98 -12.27 -1.96 -18.73
CA ASP A 98 -11.53 -0.69 -18.63
C ASP A 98 -10.41 -0.73 -17.58
N PHE A 99 -10.67 -1.38 -16.43
CA PHE A 99 -9.67 -1.55 -15.38
C PHE A 99 -8.54 -2.50 -15.81
N GLY A 100 -8.88 -3.60 -16.49
CA GLY A 100 -7.90 -4.53 -17.07
C GLY A 100 -6.98 -3.85 -18.07
N ASP A 101 -7.53 -3.04 -18.97
CA ASP A 101 -6.78 -2.27 -19.95
C ASP A 101 -5.85 -1.25 -19.30
N PHE A 102 -6.31 -0.57 -18.25
CA PHE A 102 -5.44 0.28 -17.44
C PHE A 102 -4.22 -0.49 -16.90
N VAL A 103 -4.42 -1.70 -16.34
CA VAL A 103 -3.32 -2.51 -15.80
C VAL A 103 -2.33 -2.89 -16.91
N LYS A 104 -2.80 -3.36 -18.07
CA LYS A 104 -1.94 -3.70 -19.23
C LYS A 104 -1.10 -2.51 -19.71
N ILE A 105 -1.69 -1.33 -19.77
CA ILE A 105 -0.99 -0.10 -20.17
C ILE A 105 0.11 0.24 -19.16
N GLN A 106 -0.16 0.12 -17.86
CA GLN A 106 0.84 0.41 -16.83
C GLN A 106 1.97 -0.62 -16.76
N GLU A 107 1.72 -1.89 -17.06
CA GLU A 107 2.77 -2.93 -17.11
C GLU A 107 3.72 -2.78 -18.31
N SER A 108 3.24 -2.17 -19.40
CA SER A 108 4.01 -1.91 -20.61
C SER A 108 4.71 -0.54 -20.62
N SER A 109 4.53 0.27 -19.58
CA SER A 109 5.13 1.60 -19.38
C SER A 109 6.43 1.55 -18.56
#